data_AF-A0A8X8A416-F1
#
_entry.id   AF-A0A8X8A416-F1
#
_cell.length_a   1.000
_cell.length_b   1.000
_cell.length_c   1.000
_cell.angle_alpha   90.00
_cell.angle_beta   90.00
_cell.angle_gamma   90.00
#
_symmetry.space_group_name_H-M   'P 1'
#
loop_
_entity.id
_entity.type
_entity.pdbx_description
1 polymer ?
#
loop_
_entity_poly.entity_id
_entity_poly.type
_entity_poly.pdbx_seq_one_letter_code
_entity_poly.pdbx_strand_id
1 'polypeptide(L)'
;MMPLRTPVYFGSNAKKPSCFYPVPQAADCIARVVERANAPVVYLSTDAAESETGLLQSLVVVNGRTVPLVTRPSRNSAEKWDALLYRHGLQEDAQVEAMLDKTICAMSSVFIGASGSTFTEDIFRLRKGWESASSCDEYLCQGELPNYIAENE
;
A
#
# COMPACT_ATOMS: atom_id res chain seq x y z
N MET A 1 -15.49 -15.83 -13.34
CA MET A 1 -14.93 -14.49 -13.04
C MET A 1 -14.53 -14.52 -11.58
N MET A 2 -13.26 -14.81 -11.30
CA MET A 2 -12.78 -15.09 -9.93
C MET A 2 -12.79 -13.81 -9.09
N PRO A 3 -13.34 -13.82 -7.86
CA PRO A 3 -13.15 -12.71 -6.95
C PRO A 3 -11.68 -12.71 -6.53
N LEU A 4 -10.96 -11.63 -6.81
CA LEU A 4 -9.63 -11.39 -6.25
C LEU A 4 -9.81 -11.01 -4.78
N ARG A 5 -10.07 -12.03 -3.95
CA ARG A 5 -9.83 -12.00 -2.52
C ARG A 5 -8.36 -12.36 -2.33
N THR A 6 -7.48 -11.38 -2.16
CA THR A 6 -6.36 -11.58 -1.22
C THR A 6 -6.92 -11.19 0.13
N PRO A 7 -7.25 -12.15 1.00
CA PRO A 7 -7.71 -11.83 2.32
C PRO A 7 -6.52 -11.40 3.18
N VAL A 8 -6.70 -10.32 3.92
CA VAL A 8 -6.01 -10.13 5.20
C VAL A 8 -6.68 -11.09 6.18
N TYR A 9 -6.12 -12.29 6.32
CA TYR A 9 -6.52 -13.26 7.34
C TYR A 9 -5.48 -13.31 8.46
N PHE A 10 -5.93 -13.07 9.70
CA PHE A 10 -5.22 -13.53 10.89
C PHE A 10 -5.43 -15.04 11.03
N GLY A 11 -4.34 -15.81 10.82
CA GLY A 11 -4.17 -17.20 11.25
C GLY A 11 -4.43 -18.30 10.20
N SER A 12 -3.41 -19.12 9.90
CA SER A 12 -3.42 -20.57 10.21
C SER A 12 -2.17 -21.33 9.69
N ASN A 13 -1.66 -22.19 10.58
CA ASN A 13 -0.77 -23.34 10.41
C ASN A 13 -0.46 -23.84 8.98
N ALA A 14 0.77 -23.64 8.51
CA ALA A 14 1.65 -24.66 7.88
C ALA A 14 2.85 -24.03 7.14
N LYS A 15 4.06 -24.36 7.58
CA LYS A 15 5.39 -24.40 6.91
C LYS A 15 5.50 -23.88 5.44
N LYS A 16 5.23 -22.59 5.19
CA LYS A 16 5.76 -21.83 4.06
C LYS A 16 6.15 -20.44 4.59
N PRO A 17 7.27 -19.84 4.14
CA PRO A 17 7.56 -18.46 4.47
C PRO A 17 6.36 -17.62 4.04
N SER A 18 5.74 -16.96 5.00
CA SER A 18 4.66 -16.01 4.76
C SER A 18 5.16 -14.97 3.76
N CYS A 19 4.33 -14.52 2.82
CA CYS A 19 4.64 -13.33 2.02
C CYS A 19 4.21 -12.05 2.76
N PHE A 20 3.76 -12.17 4.02
CA PHE A 20 3.25 -11.09 4.84
C PHE A 20 4.29 -10.65 5.86
N TYR A 21 4.57 -9.35 5.90
CA TYR A 21 5.39 -8.71 6.92
C TYR A 21 4.50 -8.22 8.06
N PRO A 22 4.85 -8.47 9.34
CA PRO A 22 4.18 -7.84 10.46
C PRO A 22 4.20 -6.32 10.34
N VAL A 23 3.17 -5.64 10.85
CA VAL A 23 3.05 -4.16 10.78
C VAL A 23 4.31 -3.45 11.29
N PRO A 24 4.96 -3.86 12.40
CA PRO A 24 6.22 -3.22 12.83
C PRO A 24 7.36 -3.36 11.82
N GLN A 25 7.54 -4.55 11.22
CA GLN A 25 8.56 -4.74 10.20
C GLN A 25 8.26 -3.93 8.94
N ALA A 26 7.00 -3.92 8.50
CA ALA A 26 6.58 -3.11 7.37
C ALA A 26 6.84 -1.62 7.62
N ALA A 27 6.58 -1.13 8.84
CA ALA A 27 6.85 0.25 9.24
C ALA A 27 8.34 0.59 9.13
N ASP A 28 9.22 -0.28 9.64
CA ASP A 28 10.67 -0.08 9.56
C ASP A 28 11.18 -0.07 8.12
N CYS A 29 10.65 -0.96 7.27
CA CYS A 29 10.97 -0.99 5.84
C CYS A 29 10.52 0.30 5.14
N ILE A 30 9.28 0.72 5.37
CA ILE A 30 8.74 1.96 4.80
C ILE A 30 9.54 3.18 5.28
N ALA A 31 9.84 3.27 6.57
CA ALA A 31 10.62 4.37 7.14
C ALA A 31 12.00 4.52 6.47
N ARG A 32 12.68 3.40 6.21
CA ARG A 32 13.96 3.40 5.47
C ARG A 32 13.82 3.93 4.05
N VAL A 33 12.74 3.60 3.33
CA VAL A 33 12.51 4.15 1.99
C VAL A 33 12.18 5.63 2.06
N VAL A 34 11.30 6.03 2.98
CA VAL A 34 10.89 7.42 3.18
C VAL A 34 12.10 8.30 3.50
N GLU A 35 12.99 7.82 4.36
CA GLU A 35 14.24 8.51 4.69
C GLU A 35 15.15 8.66 3.46
N ARG A 36 15.41 7.57 2.71
CA ARG A 36 16.23 7.62 1.48
C ARG A 36 15.63 8.52 0.40
N ALA A 37 14.30 8.54 0.29
CA ALA A 37 13.56 9.30 -0.72
C ALA A 37 13.27 10.75 -0.30
N ASN A 38 13.51 11.09 0.97
CA ASN A 38 13.05 12.34 1.58
C ASN A 38 11.55 12.60 1.32
N ALA A 39 10.74 11.55 1.45
CA ALA A 39 9.31 11.61 1.13
C ALA A 39 8.51 12.26 2.28
N PRO A 40 7.75 13.34 2.05
CA PRO A 40 7.04 14.04 3.13
C PRO A 40 5.70 13.38 3.50
N VAL A 41 5.18 12.48 2.67
CA VAL A 41 3.88 11.80 2.82
C VAL A 41 3.92 10.46 2.09
N VAL A 42 3.17 9.48 2.58
CA VAL A 42 3.00 8.18 1.93
C VAL A 42 1.52 7.98 1.61
N TYR A 43 1.23 7.69 0.34
CA TYR A 43 -0.10 7.24 -0.07
C TYR A 43 -0.23 5.73 0.15
N LEU A 44 -1.29 5.31 0.83
CA LEU A 44 -1.60 3.90 1.09
C LEU A 44 -2.75 3.44 0.18
N SER A 45 -2.44 2.48 -0.69
CA SER A 45 -3.43 1.62 -1.35
C SER A 45 -3.36 0.24 -0.72
N THR A 46 -4.32 -0.08 0.15
CA THR A 46 -4.34 -1.31 0.92
C THR A 46 -5.78 -1.73 1.23
N ASP A 47 -5.97 -3.04 1.40
CA ASP A 47 -7.20 -3.67 1.90
C ASP A 47 -7.11 -4.04 3.39
N ALA A 48 -6.01 -3.65 4.05
CA ALA A 48 -5.82 -3.82 5.49
C ALA A 48 -6.89 -3.09 6.33
N ALA A 49 -7.18 -3.63 7.50
CA ALA A 49 -8.15 -3.06 8.41
C ALA A 49 -7.66 -1.71 8.96
N GLU A 50 -8.61 -0.85 9.38
CA GLU A 50 -8.30 0.46 9.96
C GLU A 50 -7.36 0.35 11.17
N SER A 51 -7.51 -0.71 11.98
CA SER A 51 -6.64 -0.99 13.12
C SER A 51 -5.18 -1.25 12.71
N GLU A 52 -4.96 -1.95 11.59
CA GLU A 52 -3.62 -2.21 11.05
C GLU A 52 -3.01 -0.95 10.45
N THR A 53 -3.80 -0.19 9.68
CA THR A 53 -3.32 1.09 9.12
C THR A 53 -3.06 2.13 10.21
N GLY A 54 -3.85 2.13 11.29
CA GLY A 54 -3.65 2.99 12.45
C GLY A 54 -2.39 2.63 13.22
N LEU A 55 -2.11 1.32 13.39
CA LEU A 55 -0.84 0.86 13.95
C LEU A 55 0.35 1.22 13.04
N LEU A 56 0.21 1.04 11.73
CA LEU A 56 1.25 1.43 10.79
C LEU A 56 1.55 2.93 10.88
N GLN A 57 0.52 3.77 10.94
CA GLN A 57 0.63 5.22 11.09
C GLN A 57 1.39 5.62 12.35
N SER A 58 1.26 4.89 13.46
CA SER A 58 2.00 5.22 14.68
C SER A 58 3.47 4.77 14.65
N LEU A 59 3.82 3.81 13.80
CA LEU A 59 5.15 3.20 13.73
C LEU A 59 6.04 3.77 12.60
N VAL A 60 5.50 4.35 11.54
CA VAL A 60 6.31 4.98 10.48
C VAL A 60 6.83 6.34 10.96
N VAL A 61 8.02 6.32 11.56
CA VAL A 61 8.69 7.49 12.13
C VAL A 61 10.07 7.66 11.50
N VAL A 62 10.38 8.87 11.02
CA VAL A 62 11.69 9.24 10.48
C VAL A 62 12.21 10.46 11.23
N ASN A 63 13.45 10.40 11.74
CA ASN A 63 14.06 11.46 12.53
C ASN A 63 13.17 11.94 13.71
N GLY A 64 12.50 11.01 14.38
CA GLY A 64 11.61 11.28 15.51
C GLY A 64 10.28 11.95 15.14
N ARG A 65 9.94 12.05 13.86
CA ARG A 65 8.66 12.59 13.37
C ARG A 65 7.85 11.51 12.66
N THR A 66 6.58 11.41 13.00
CA THR A 66 5.63 10.54 12.28
C THR A 66 5.45 11.03 10.85
N VAL A 67 5.55 10.11 9.89
CA VAL A 67 5.29 10.39 8.47
C VAL A 67 3.79 10.26 8.23
N PRO A 68 3.11 11.27 7.66
CA PRO A 68 1.69 11.15 7.33
C PRO A 68 1.45 10.03 6.32
N LEU A 69 0.56 9.11 6.68
CA LEU A 69 0.04 8.08 5.79
C LEU A 69 -1.38 8.50 5.38
N VAL A 70 -1.61 8.64 4.09
CA VAL A 70 -2.88 9.12 3.54
C VAL A 70 -3.49 8.07 2.63
N THR A 71 -4.80 7.93 2.66
CA THR A 71 -5.56 7.10 1.72
C THR A 71 -6.39 8.01 0.82
N ARG A 72 -6.99 7.44 -0.23
CA ARG A 72 -8.07 8.14 -0.92
C ARG A 72 -9.14 8.55 0.10
N PRO A 73 -9.67 9.78 0.04
CA PRO A 73 -10.72 10.20 0.96
C PRO A 73 -11.94 9.30 0.82
N SER A 74 -12.62 9.04 1.93
CA SER A 74 -13.89 8.34 1.90
C SER A 74 -14.90 9.15 1.09
N ARG A 75 -15.86 8.45 0.47
CA ARG A 75 -16.93 9.12 -0.27
C ARG A 75 -17.78 9.92 0.72
N ASN A 76 -17.78 11.23 0.56
CA ASN A 76 -18.64 12.10 1.34
C ASN A 76 -19.21 13.19 0.43
N SER A 77 -20.44 13.64 0.71
CA SER A 77 -21.14 14.61 -0.14
C SER A 77 -20.52 16.02 -0.13
N ALA A 78 -19.62 16.31 0.82
CA ALA A 78 -18.91 17.57 0.93
C ALA A 78 -17.64 17.61 0.04
N GLU A 79 -16.97 16.48 -0.17
CA GLU A 79 -15.78 16.31 -0.99
C GLU A 79 -16.14 15.76 -2.37
N LYS A 80 -16.12 16.64 -3.37
CA LYS A 80 -16.55 16.31 -4.74
C LYS A 80 -15.45 15.68 -5.60
N TRP A 81 -14.46 15.03 -4.99
CA TRP A 81 -13.33 14.46 -5.75
C TRP A 81 -13.81 13.35 -6.69
N ASP A 82 -14.88 12.63 -6.33
CA ASP A 82 -15.48 11.52 -7.08
C ASP A 82 -16.66 11.96 -7.99
N ALA A 83 -16.93 13.27 -8.11
CA ALA A 83 -18.14 13.75 -8.77
C ALA A 83 -18.27 13.31 -10.24
N LEU A 84 -17.15 13.12 -10.94
CA LEU A 84 -17.15 12.58 -12.31
C LEU A 84 -17.52 11.09 -12.31
N LEU A 85 -17.00 10.31 -11.36
CA LEU A 85 -17.36 8.90 -11.22
C LEU A 85 -18.88 8.77 -10.98
N TYR A 86 -19.41 9.58 -10.05
CA TYR A 86 -20.84 9.61 -9.75
C TYR A 86 -21.69 9.94 -10.98
N ARG A 87 -21.33 10.98 -11.74
CA ARG A 87 -22.07 11.39 -12.95
C ARG A 87 -22.09 10.32 -14.04
N HIS A 88 -21.07 9.46 -14.07
CA HIS A 88 -20.96 8.38 -15.04
C HIS A 88 -21.41 7.02 -14.48
N GLY A 89 -21.90 6.95 -13.24
CA GLY A 89 -22.33 5.70 -12.61
C GLY A 89 -21.18 4.72 -12.33
N LEU A 90 -19.97 5.25 -12.11
CA LEU A 90 -18.73 4.48 -11.92
C LEU A 90 -18.23 4.49 -10.47
N GLN A 91 -18.83 5.29 -9.59
CA GLN A 91 -18.62 5.16 -8.16
C GLN A 91 -19.14 3.79 -7.74
N GLU A 92 -18.44 2.90 -7.07
CA GLU A 92 -18.82 1.49 -6.79
C GLU A 92 -18.32 0.50 -7.84
N ASP A 93 -17.80 0.95 -8.97
CA ASP A 93 -17.00 0.07 -9.82
C ASP A 93 -15.64 -0.18 -9.17
N ALA A 94 -15.47 -1.38 -8.61
CA ALA A 94 -14.23 -1.78 -7.94
C ALA A 94 -13.00 -1.75 -8.88
N GLN A 95 -13.18 -1.96 -10.19
CA GLN A 95 -12.09 -1.86 -11.15
C GLN A 95 -11.68 -0.41 -11.35
N VAL A 96 -12.64 0.52 -11.41
CA VAL A 96 -12.36 1.96 -11.51
C VAL A 96 -11.65 2.46 -10.25
N GLU A 97 -12.13 2.10 -9.06
CA GLU A 97 -11.50 2.44 -7.79
C GLU A 97 -10.05 1.91 -7.71
N ALA A 98 -9.82 0.66 -8.11
CA ALA A 98 -8.47 0.08 -8.17
C ALA A 98 -7.58 0.80 -9.20
N MET A 99 -8.13 1.23 -10.33
CA MET A 99 -7.38 1.99 -11.34
C MET A 99 -6.98 3.38 -10.85
N LEU A 100 -7.82 4.03 -10.03
CA LEU A 100 -7.48 5.30 -9.38
C LEU A 100 -6.30 5.13 -8.43
N ASP A 101 -6.34 4.09 -7.59
CA ASP A 101 -5.22 3.76 -6.70
C ASP A 101 -3.93 3.47 -7.48
N LYS A 102 -4.00 2.61 -8.51
CA LYS A 102 -2.84 2.33 -9.38
C LYS A 102 -2.26 3.60 -9.99
N THR A 103 -3.12 4.51 -10.42
CA THR A 103 -2.71 5.78 -11.03
C THR A 103 -2.00 6.67 -10.00
N ILE A 104 -2.58 6.85 -8.81
CA ILE A 104 -1.96 7.64 -7.74
C ILE A 104 -0.59 7.05 -7.34
N CYS A 105 -0.52 5.72 -7.14
CA CYS A 105 0.74 5.03 -6.87
C CYS A 105 1.74 5.14 -8.02
N ALA A 106 1.31 5.10 -9.27
CA ALA A 106 2.21 5.24 -10.43
C ALA A 106 2.73 6.68 -10.60
N MET A 107 1.99 7.69 -10.14
CA MET A 107 2.39 9.09 -10.17
C MET A 107 3.27 9.52 -8.98
N SER A 108 3.47 8.67 -7.98
CA SER A 108 4.31 9.00 -6.82
C SER A 108 5.78 9.23 -7.22
N SER A 109 6.56 9.94 -6.40
CA SER A 109 8.01 10.08 -6.63
C SER A 109 8.76 8.77 -6.42
N VAL A 110 8.28 7.96 -5.47
CA VAL A 110 8.81 6.63 -5.13
C VAL A 110 7.66 5.69 -4.86
N PHE A 111 7.79 4.43 -5.26
CA PHE A 111 6.78 3.40 -5.07
C PHE A 111 7.34 2.19 -4.31
N ILE A 112 6.60 1.75 -3.29
CA ILE A 112 6.87 0.53 -2.52
C ILE A 112 5.74 -0.46 -2.80
N GLY A 113 6.08 -1.62 -3.35
CA GLY A 113 5.12 -2.62 -3.79
C GLY A 113 5.11 -3.90 -2.94
N ALA A 114 3.99 -4.60 -2.89
CA ALA A 114 3.92 -5.93 -2.27
C ALA A 114 4.42 -7.01 -3.25
N SER A 115 5.37 -7.84 -2.82
CA SER A 115 5.89 -8.94 -3.64
C SER A 115 4.78 -9.94 -4.02
N GLY A 116 4.74 -10.35 -5.29
CA GLY A 116 3.74 -11.28 -5.81
C GLY A 116 2.36 -10.68 -6.10
N SER A 117 2.15 -9.37 -5.89
CA SER A 117 0.90 -8.69 -6.19
C SER A 117 0.83 -8.25 -7.65
N THR A 118 -0.17 -8.72 -8.40
CA THR A 118 -0.44 -8.25 -9.77
C THR A 118 -0.71 -6.75 -9.83
N PHE A 119 -1.31 -6.19 -8.78
CA PHE A 119 -1.53 -4.76 -8.62
C PHE A 119 -0.20 -3.99 -8.57
N THR A 120 0.77 -4.51 -7.80
CA THR A 120 2.13 -3.96 -7.71
C THR A 120 2.86 -4.04 -9.05
N GLU A 121 2.79 -5.19 -9.72
CA GLU A 121 3.43 -5.38 -11.03
C GLU A 121 2.89 -4.43 -12.09
N ASP A 122 1.58 -4.16 -12.08
CA ASP A 122 0.98 -3.18 -12.99
C ASP A 122 1.50 -1.75 -12.72
N ILE A 123 1.69 -1.37 -11.45
CA ILE A 123 2.25 -0.06 -11.12
C ILE A 123 3.70 0.06 -11.60
N PHE A 124 4.54 -0.96 -11.39
CA PHE A 124 5.90 -0.95 -11.93
C PHE A 124 5.90 -0.81 -13.47
N ARG A 125 4.99 -1.50 -14.17
CA ARG A 125 4.83 -1.35 -15.63
C ARG A 125 4.41 0.06 -16.03
N LEU A 126 3.42 0.63 -15.33
CA LEU A 126 2.95 2.00 -15.59
C LEU A 126 4.08 3.01 -15.38
N ARG A 127 4.80 2.92 -14.25
CA ARG A 127 5.92 3.81 -13.92
C ARG A 127 7.03 3.74 -14.95
N LYS A 128 7.35 2.54 -15.44
CA LYS A 128 8.31 2.34 -16.54
C LYS A 128 7.81 2.97 -17.84
N GLY A 129 6.54 2.77 -18.19
CA GLY A 129 5.94 3.31 -19.40
C GLY A 129 5.75 4.83 -19.38
N TRP A 130 5.59 5.43 -18.20
CA TRP A 130 5.45 6.86 -17.98
C TRP A 130 6.76 7.57 -17.66
N GLU A 131 7.88 6.84 -17.65
CA GLU A 131 9.21 7.34 -17.28
C GLU A 131 9.25 8.00 -15.88
N SER A 132 8.36 7.55 -14.98
CA SER A 132 8.29 8.02 -13.58
C SER A 132 8.98 7.07 -12.59
N ALA A 133 9.58 5.98 -13.09
CA ALA A 133 10.31 5.03 -12.27
C ALA A 133 11.48 5.70 -11.53
N SER A 134 11.66 5.33 -10.27
CA SER A 134 12.70 5.86 -9.38
C SER A 134 13.69 4.77 -9.00
N SER A 135 14.93 5.16 -8.70
CA SER A 135 15.93 4.24 -8.13
C SER A 135 15.57 3.79 -6.71
N CYS A 136 14.66 4.49 -6.04
CA CYS A 136 14.13 4.10 -4.73
C CYS A 136 12.88 3.23 -4.83
N ASP A 137 12.39 2.91 -6.03
CA ASP A 137 11.28 2.00 -6.20
C ASP A 137 11.71 0.58 -5.82
N GLU A 138 10.96 -0.07 -4.94
CA GLU A 138 11.32 -1.40 -4.42
C GLU A 138 10.12 -2.20 -3.94
N TYR A 139 10.33 -3.50 -3.72
CA TYR A 139 9.36 -4.30 -2.99
C TYR A 139 9.47 -4.02 -1.49
N LEU A 140 8.34 -4.09 -0.77
CA LEU A 140 8.31 -3.96 0.68
C LEU A 140 9.26 -4.98 1.32
N CYS A 141 10.16 -4.46 2.17
CA CYS A 141 11.21 -5.23 2.83
C CYS A 141 12.06 -6.07 1.86
N GLN A 142 12.42 -5.48 0.70
CA GLN A 142 13.20 -6.17 -0.33
C GLN A 142 14.46 -6.83 0.24
N GLY A 143 14.57 -8.15 0.04
CA GLY A 143 15.70 -8.96 0.50
C GLY A 143 15.60 -9.44 1.94
N GLU A 144 14.52 -9.15 2.65
CA GLU A 144 14.28 -9.59 4.02
C GLU A 144 13.20 -10.68 4.08
N LEU A 145 13.23 -11.50 5.13
CA LEU A 145 12.16 -12.45 5.45
C LEU A 145 11.27 -11.86 6.54
N PRO A 146 9.97 -12.23 6.59
CA PRO A 146 9.12 -11.86 7.70
C PRO A 146 9.69 -12.30 9.05
N ASN A 147 9.83 -11.37 9.97
CA ASN A 147 10.35 -11.59 11.31
C ASN A 147 9.23 -11.97 12.30
N TYR A 148 8.46 -13.00 11.95
CA TYR A 148 7.32 -13.41 12.78
C TYR A 148 7.75 -14.09 14.08
N ILE A 149 7.12 -13.69 15.19
CA ILE A 149 6.91 -14.51 16.38
C ILE A 149 5.41 -14.82 16.41
N ALA A 150 5.05 -16.10 16.27
CA ALA A 150 3.69 -16.54 16.57
C ALA A 150 3.51 -16.59 18.08
N GLU A 151 2.74 -15.68 18.65
CA GLU A 151 2.03 -16.04 19.87
C GLU A 151 0.83 -16.90 19.44
N ASN A 152 0.85 -18.17 19.84
CA ASN A 152 -0.29 -19.04 19.77
C ASN A 152 -1.40 -18.42 20.64
N GLU A 153 -2.53 -18.07 20.05
CA GLU A 153 -3.81 -18.16 20.76
C GLU A 153 -4.35 -19.60 20.68
#